data_AF-A0A9N7VRE6-F1
#
_entry.id   AF-A0A9N7VRE6-F1
#
_cell.length_a   1.000
_cell.length_b   1.000
_cell.length_c   1.000
_cell.angle_alpha   90.00
_cell.angle_beta   90.00
_cell.angle_gamma   90.00
#
_symmetry.space_group_name_H-M   'P 1'
#
loop_
_entity.id
_entity.type
_entity.pdbx_description
1 polymer ?
#
loop_
_entity_poly.entity_id
_entity_poly.type
_entity_poly.pdbx_seq_one_letter_code
_entity_poly.pdbx_strand_id
1 'polypeptide(L)'
;MGNVGLSDADECAEGSDDCHIDALCQNTPKSYNCICKPGYKGDGKHCEDMDECENDYNGGCVHECINIPGNYRCTCYDGFMLAHDGHNCMDVDECRDNNGGCQQVCVNTMGSYECQCTHGFFLSDNQHTCIHRSDGKTENERECCQKVGDIRF
;
A
#
# COMPACT_ATOMS: atom_id res chain seq x y z
N MET A 1 4.23 67.72 -13.10
CA MET A 1 3.13 67.00 -12.43
C MET A 1 3.50 65.53 -12.44
N GLY A 2 3.95 65.02 -11.29
CA GLY A 2 4.40 63.64 -11.16
C GLY A 2 3.18 62.73 -11.06
N ASN A 3 2.98 61.88 -12.07
CA ASN A 3 2.13 60.71 -11.91
C ASN A 3 3.01 59.68 -11.19
N VAL A 4 2.93 59.65 -9.85
CA VAL A 4 3.47 58.53 -9.09
C VAL A 4 2.68 57.33 -9.57
N GLY A 5 3.34 56.47 -10.35
CA GLY A 5 2.78 55.17 -10.70
C GLY A 5 2.39 54.51 -9.40
N LEU A 6 1.08 54.31 -9.20
CA LEU A 6 0.55 53.58 -8.06
C LEU A 6 1.27 52.25 -8.02
N SER A 7 2.15 52.07 -7.04
CA SER A 7 2.73 50.78 -6.75
C SER A 7 1.58 49.87 -6.38
N ASP A 8 1.49 48.76 -7.10
CA ASP A 8 0.60 47.68 -6.74
C ASP A 8 0.89 47.24 -5.31
N ALA A 9 -0.14 47.16 -4.47
CA ALA A 9 0.02 46.51 -3.17
C ALA A 9 0.27 45.03 -3.45
N ASP A 10 1.13 44.39 -2.67
CA ASP A 10 1.33 42.95 -2.77
C ASP A 10 0.70 42.31 -1.55
N GLU A 11 -0.59 42.02 -1.64
CA GLU A 11 -1.35 41.49 -0.52
C GLU A 11 -0.84 40.12 -0.07
N CYS A 12 -0.22 39.37 -0.98
CA CYS A 12 0.40 38.08 -0.69
C CYS A 12 1.70 38.25 0.12
N ALA A 13 2.53 39.25 -0.20
CA ALA A 13 3.75 39.54 0.55
C ALA A 13 3.47 40.23 1.89
N GLU A 14 2.40 41.02 1.96
CA GLU A 14 1.94 41.71 3.16
C GLU A 14 1.12 40.79 4.09
N GLY A 15 0.68 39.62 3.61
CA GLY A 15 -0.15 38.69 4.36
C GLY A 15 -1.55 39.24 4.67
N SER A 16 -2.03 40.16 3.83
CA SER A 16 -3.36 40.77 3.93
C SER A 16 -4.39 40.09 3.03
N ASP A 17 -4.02 39.02 2.34
CA ASP A 17 -4.93 38.18 1.57
C ASP A 17 -5.87 37.39 2.50
N ASP A 18 -7.05 37.03 2.01
CA ASP A 18 -7.96 36.10 2.67
C ASP A 18 -7.97 34.72 1.96
N CYS A 19 -6.87 34.26 1.37
CA CYS A 19 -6.83 32.95 0.71
C CYS A 19 -7.01 31.81 1.74
N HIS A 20 -7.54 30.68 1.27
CA HIS A 20 -7.59 29.46 2.08
C HIS A 20 -6.16 29.02 2.48
N ILE A 21 -6.00 28.35 3.63
CA ILE A 21 -4.70 27.83 4.06
C ILE A 21 -4.08 26.86 3.04
N ASP A 22 -4.94 26.16 2.30
CA ASP A 22 -4.59 25.24 1.20
C ASP A 22 -4.74 25.87 -0.18
N ALA A 23 -4.63 27.20 -0.27
CA ALA A 23 -4.51 27.93 -1.52
C ALA A 23 -3.14 28.62 -1.63
N LEU A 24 -2.76 28.92 -2.87
CA LEU A 24 -1.67 29.79 -3.25
C LEU A 24 -2.24 31.18 -3.52
N CYS A 25 -1.65 32.20 -2.88
CA CYS A 25 -1.91 33.59 -3.22
C CYS A 25 -1.04 34.00 -4.41
N GLN A 26 -1.66 34.58 -5.44
CA GLN A 26 -0.99 35.13 -6.60
C GLN A 26 -1.33 36.61 -6.74
N ASN A 27 -0.33 37.47 -6.52
CA ASN A 27 -0.51 38.91 -6.70
C ASN A 27 -0.74 39.25 -8.19
N THR A 28 -1.62 40.20 -8.45
CA THR A 28 -2.01 40.66 -9.79
C THR A 28 -2.13 42.18 -9.80
N PRO A 29 -2.01 42.85 -10.97
CA PRO A 29 -2.17 44.29 -10.99
C PRO A 29 -3.53 44.73 -10.42
N LYS A 30 -3.50 45.46 -9.31
CA LYS A 30 -4.61 46.03 -8.52
C LYS A 30 -5.39 45.04 -7.64
N SER A 31 -4.93 43.80 -7.45
CA SER A 31 -5.62 42.76 -6.65
C SER A 31 -4.74 41.51 -6.47
N TYR A 32 -5.28 40.45 -5.88
CA TYR A 32 -4.68 39.12 -5.92
C TYR A 32 -5.73 38.07 -6.27
N ASN A 33 -5.26 36.87 -6.63
CA ASN A 33 -6.07 35.68 -6.83
C ASN A 33 -5.66 34.59 -5.84
N CYS A 34 -6.63 33.78 -5.43
CA CYS A 34 -6.38 32.58 -4.65
C CYS A 34 -6.66 31.36 -5.51
N ILE A 35 -5.75 30.41 -5.52
CA ILE A 35 -5.85 29.19 -6.32
C ILE A 35 -5.57 28.03 -5.38
N CYS A 36 -6.47 27.04 -5.29
CA CYS A 36 -6.21 25.87 -4.45
C CYS A 36 -4.87 25.20 -4.84
N LYS A 37 -4.13 24.76 -3.83
CA LYS A 37 -2.87 24.02 -4.01
C LYS A 37 -3.14 22.74 -4.81
N PRO A 38 -2.13 22.17 -5.50
CA PRO A 38 -2.25 20.85 -6.12
C PRO A 38 -2.79 19.82 -5.12
N GLY A 39 -3.70 18.94 -5.56
CA GLY A 39 -4.40 17.98 -4.69
C GLY A 39 -5.65 18.53 -4.02
N TYR A 40 -5.98 19.81 -4.20
CA TYR A 40 -7.20 20.42 -3.65
C TYR A 40 -8.09 21.00 -4.74
N LYS A 41 -9.40 21.01 -4.50
CA LYS A 41 -10.43 21.62 -5.36
C LYS A 41 -11.21 22.69 -4.61
N GLY A 42 -11.72 23.67 -5.34
CA GLY A 42 -12.52 24.76 -4.76
C GLY A 42 -12.27 26.11 -5.44
N ASP A 43 -12.63 27.19 -4.76
CA ASP A 43 -12.59 28.57 -5.28
C ASP A 43 -11.35 29.36 -4.82
N GLY A 44 -10.42 28.73 -4.10
CA GLY A 44 -9.23 29.37 -3.54
C GLY A 44 -9.46 30.07 -2.19
N LYS A 45 -10.71 30.31 -1.81
CA LYS A 45 -11.12 30.78 -0.47
C LYS A 45 -11.61 29.64 0.40
N HIS A 46 -12.14 28.61 -0.23
CA HIS A 46 -12.47 27.31 0.32
C HIS A 46 -11.82 26.27 -0.58
N CYS A 47 -10.89 25.50 -0.02
CA CYS A 47 -10.25 24.39 -0.72
C CYS A 47 -10.49 23.13 0.09
N GLU A 48 -11.02 22.11 -0.58
CA GLU A 48 -11.20 20.77 -0.03
C GLU A 48 -10.25 19.80 -0.72
N ASP A 49 -9.81 18.80 0.03
CA ASP A 49 -8.98 17.73 -0.48
C ASP A 49 -9.68 16.99 -1.62
N MET A 50 -8.94 16.69 -2.68
CA MET A 50 -9.44 15.85 -3.76
C MET A 50 -9.20 14.40 -3.41
N ASP A 51 -10.26 13.62 -3.21
CA ASP A 51 -10.07 12.19 -3.01
C ASP A 51 -9.76 11.50 -4.35
N GLU A 52 -8.47 11.20 -4.59
CA GLU A 52 -8.06 10.49 -5.80
C GLU A 52 -8.44 9.00 -5.79
N CYS A 53 -8.88 8.45 -4.65
CA CYS A 53 -9.32 7.06 -4.52
C CYS A 53 -10.80 6.86 -4.84
N GLU A 54 -11.62 7.91 -4.74
CA GLU A 54 -13.05 7.87 -5.11
C GLU A 54 -13.32 7.85 -6.63
N ASN A 55 -12.28 7.87 -7.47
CA ASN A 55 -12.45 7.73 -8.92
C ASN A 55 -12.79 6.28 -9.34
N ASP A 56 -13.30 6.11 -10.57
CA ASP A 56 -13.68 4.80 -11.13
C ASP A 56 -12.51 3.79 -11.28
N TYR A 57 -11.27 4.21 -10.96
CA TYR A 57 -10.05 3.45 -11.18
C TYR A 57 -9.19 3.28 -9.91
N ASN A 58 -9.72 3.53 -8.71
CA ASN A 58 -9.01 3.33 -7.44
C ASN A 58 -7.66 4.07 -7.38
N GLY A 59 -7.60 5.31 -7.87
CA GLY A 59 -6.36 6.08 -7.96
C GLY A 59 -5.30 5.47 -8.89
N GLY A 60 -5.68 4.49 -9.73
CA GLY A 60 -4.74 3.69 -10.52
C GLY A 60 -3.96 2.65 -9.70
N CYS A 61 -4.32 2.42 -8.44
CA CYS A 61 -3.68 1.42 -7.57
C CYS A 61 -4.18 0.01 -7.90
N VAL A 62 -3.26 -0.97 -7.97
CA VAL A 62 -3.62 -2.38 -8.20
C VAL A 62 -4.31 -3.01 -6.99
N HIS A 63 -3.86 -2.69 -5.78
CA HIS A 63 -4.47 -3.14 -4.54
C HIS A 63 -5.26 -2.00 -3.90
N GLU A 64 -4.74 -1.38 -2.82
CA GLU A 64 -5.49 -0.40 -2.05
C GLU A 64 -4.99 1.02 -2.35
N CYS A 65 -5.94 1.96 -2.47
CA CYS A 65 -5.67 3.38 -2.55
C CYS A 65 -5.99 4.04 -1.20
N ILE A 66 -5.08 4.86 -0.71
CA ILE A 66 -5.27 5.64 0.52
C ILE A 66 -5.19 7.12 0.17
N ASN A 67 -6.32 7.82 0.35
CA ASN A 67 -6.40 9.27 0.19
C ASN A 67 -5.72 9.97 1.38
N ILE A 68 -4.97 11.03 1.12
CA ILE A 68 -4.17 11.79 2.09
C ILE A 68 -4.30 13.28 1.76
N PRO A 69 -4.42 14.21 2.73
CA PRO A 69 -4.53 15.63 2.41
C PRO A 69 -3.46 16.14 1.42
N GLY A 70 -3.90 16.53 0.23
CA GLY A 70 -3.11 17.03 -0.90
C GLY A 70 -2.51 16.00 -1.84
N ASN A 71 -2.73 14.69 -1.64
CA ASN A 71 -2.26 13.61 -2.53
C ASN A 71 -2.90 12.25 -2.18
N TYR A 72 -2.38 11.17 -2.75
CA TYR A 72 -2.75 9.81 -2.38
C TYR A 72 -1.53 8.89 -2.47
N ARG A 73 -1.69 7.65 -2.00
CA ARG A 73 -0.70 6.61 -2.25
C ARG A 73 -1.36 5.25 -2.39
N CYS A 74 -0.73 4.38 -3.17
CA CYS A 74 -1.10 2.99 -3.23
C CYS A 74 -0.40 2.18 -2.13
N THR A 75 -1.12 1.21 -1.58
CA THR A 75 -0.63 0.21 -0.64
C THR A 75 -0.90 -1.19 -1.19
N CYS A 76 -0.04 -2.13 -0.80
CA CYS A 76 -0.16 -3.53 -1.20
C CYS A 76 -0.61 -4.37 0.00
N TYR A 77 -1.44 -5.37 -0.27
CA TYR A 77 -1.80 -6.39 0.71
C TYR A 77 -0.57 -7.14 1.23
N ASP A 78 -0.73 -7.81 2.38
CA ASP A 78 0.30 -8.64 2.98
C ASP A 78 0.85 -9.68 1.96
N GLY A 79 2.16 -9.91 2.00
CA GLY A 79 2.87 -10.76 1.02
C GLY A 79 3.25 -10.05 -0.28
N PHE A 80 2.96 -8.74 -0.41
CA PHE A 80 3.33 -7.96 -1.59
C PHE A 80 4.10 -6.69 -1.21
N MET A 81 4.90 -6.20 -2.15
CA MET A 81 5.64 -4.95 -2.05
C MET A 81 5.29 -3.99 -3.20
N LEU A 82 5.24 -2.70 -2.90
CA LEU A 82 4.94 -1.67 -3.89
C LEU A 82 6.06 -1.58 -4.94
N ALA A 83 5.70 -1.63 -6.20
CA ALA A 83 6.61 -1.47 -7.32
C ALA A 83 7.12 -0.02 -7.43
N HIS A 84 8.17 0.17 -8.23
CA HIS A 84 8.81 1.50 -8.38
C HIS A 84 7.93 2.53 -9.08
N ASP A 85 6.90 2.09 -9.79
CA ASP A 85 5.90 2.98 -10.38
C ASP A 85 4.93 3.55 -9.34
N GLY A 86 4.92 3.04 -8.11
CA GLY A 86 4.05 3.50 -7.04
C GLY A 86 2.60 3.03 -7.15
N HIS A 87 2.26 2.15 -8.10
CA HIS A 87 0.89 1.70 -8.37
C HIS A 87 0.73 0.18 -8.39
N ASN A 88 1.73 -0.54 -8.90
CA ASN A 88 1.70 -2.00 -9.00
C ASN A 88 2.22 -2.66 -7.72
N CYS A 89 1.72 -3.86 -7.45
CA CYS A 89 2.16 -4.69 -6.34
C CYS A 89 2.88 -5.92 -6.86
N MET A 90 4.09 -6.15 -6.35
CA MET A 90 4.92 -7.29 -6.69
C MET A 90 4.91 -8.29 -5.54
N ASP A 91 4.77 -9.56 -5.89
CA ASP A 91 4.86 -10.66 -4.95
C ASP A 91 6.22 -10.66 -4.22
N VAL A 92 6.19 -10.85 -2.89
CA VAL A 92 7.40 -11.03 -2.09
C VAL A 92 7.75 -12.50 -2.11
N ASP A 93 8.92 -12.84 -2.64
CA ASP A 93 9.39 -14.23 -2.66
C ASP A 93 10.06 -14.59 -1.33
N GLU A 94 9.28 -15.10 -0.37
CA GLU A 94 9.79 -15.44 0.96
C GLU A 94 10.78 -16.61 0.93
N CYS A 95 10.73 -17.44 -0.11
CA CYS A 95 11.68 -18.54 -0.29
C CYS A 95 13.13 -18.07 -0.51
N ARG A 96 13.33 -16.82 -0.95
CA ARG A 96 14.67 -16.25 -1.13
C ARG A 96 15.39 -15.96 0.18
N ASP A 97 14.64 -15.77 1.27
CA ASP A 97 15.22 -15.53 2.59
C ASP A 97 15.13 -16.79 3.45
N ASN A 98 16.28 -17.35 3.81
CA ASN A 98 16.38 -18.56 4.64
C ASN A 98 15.42 -19.70 4.23
N ASN A 99 15.17 -19.89 2.93
CA ASN A 99 14.25 -20.88 2.39
C ASN A 99 12.82 -20.78 2.96
N GLY A 100 12.35 -19.56 3.28
CA GLY A 100 11.06 -19.35 3.96
C GLY A 100 10.99 -20.00 5.34
N GLY A 101 12.13 -20.39 5.94
CA GLY A 101 12.17 -21.21 7.15
C GLY A 101 11.76 -22.67 6.95
N CYS A 102 11.50 -23.11 5.71
CA CYS A 102 11.15 -24.49 5.40
C CYS A 102 12.33 -25.43 5.67
N GLN A 103 12.09 -26.59 6.30
CA GLN A 103 13.13 -27.59 6.53
C GLN A 103 13.66 -28.19 5.22
N GLN A 104 12.82 -28.31 4.20
CA GLN A 104 13.17 -28.92 2.93
C GLN A 104 12.88 -27.99 1.76
N VAL A 105 11.75 -28.16 1.07
CA VAL A 105 11.45 -27.40 -0.15
C VAL A 105 10.56 -26.22 0.22
N CYS A 106 10.92 -25.02 -0.22
CA CYS A 106 10.03 -23.87 -0.22
C CYS A 106 9.47 -23.64 -1.63
N VAL A 107 8.17 -23.40 -1.72
CA VAL A 107 7.49 -23.06 -2.97
C VAL A 107 6.82 -21.71 -2.79
N ASN A 108 7.31 -20.72 -3.53
CA ASN A 108 6.73 -19.39 -3.53
C ASN A 108 5.37 -19.39 -4.24
N THR A 109 4.41 -18.65 -3.70
CA THR A 109 3.05 -18.51 -4.25
C THR A 109 2.66 -17.04 -4.28
N MET A 110 1.55 -16.69 -4.94
CA MET A 110 1.12 -15.28 -4.97
C MET A 110 0.61 -14.85 -3.59
N GLY A 111 1.32 -13.92 -2.95
CA GLY A 111 1.03 -13.33 -1.64
C GLY A 111 1.44 -14.19 -0.44
N SER A 112 2.17 -15.29 -0.66
CA SER A 112 2.58 -16.21 0.40
C SER A 112 3.58 -17.24 -0.14
N TYR A 113 3.93 -18.22 0.69
CA TYR A 113 4.70 -19.39 0.32
C TYR A 113 4.19 -20.63 1.06
N GLU A 114 4.61 -21.80 0.60
CA GLU A 114 4.34 -23.06 1.27
C GLU A 114 5.59 -23.96 1.34
N CYS A 115 5.74 -24.65 2.47
CA CYS A 115 6.79 -25.65 2.62
C CYS A 115 6.29 -27.01 2.14
N GLN A 116 7.14 -27.72 1.40
CA GLN A 116 6.88 -29.07 0.91
C GLN A 116 7.98 -30.03 1.37
N CYS A 117 7.59 -31.29 1.52
CA CYS A 117 8.49 -32.36 1.94
C CYS A 117 8.82 -33.29 0.77
N THR A 118 10.07 -33.73 0.74
CA THR A 118 10.56 -34.75 -0.18
C THR A 118 9.92 -36.11 0.14
N HIS A 119 10.02 -37.03 -0.82
CA HIS A 119 9.34 -38.32 -0.73
C HIS A 119 9.65 -39.08 0.58
N GLY A 120 8.60 -39.58 1.23
CA GLY A 120 8.69 -40.31 2.50
C GLY A 120 8.48 -39.45 3.75
N PHE A 121 8.45 -38.12 3.62
CA PHE A 121 8.23 -37.18 4.71
C PHE A 121 6.86 -36.49 4.60
N PHE A 122 6.34 -36.03 5.73
CA PHE A 122 5.07 -35.31 5.85
C PHE A 122 5.32 -33.97 6.55
N LEU A 123 4.60 -32.94 6.11
CA LEU A 123 4.68 -31.63 6.75
C LEU A 123 4.01 -31.69 8.13
N SER A 124 4.69 -31.19 9.15
CA SER A 124 4.17 -31.13 10.52
C SER A 124 3.19 -29.95 10.69
N ASP A 125 2.49 -29.89 11.82
CA ASP A 125 1.49 -28.85 12.13
C ASP A 125 2.08 -27.42 12.15
N ASN A 126 3.39 -27.29 12.36
CA ASN A 126 4.05 -25.98 12.29
C ASN A 126 4.26 -25.49 10.84
N GLN A 127 3.88 -26.28 9.84
CA GLN A 127 3.97 -25.98 8.40
C GLN A 127 5.38 -25.74 7.85
N HIS A 128 6.43 -26.05 8.62
CA HIS A 128 7.83 -25.82 8.21
C HIS A 128 8.70 -27.08 8.34
N THR A 129 8.40 -27.95 9.30
CA THR A 129 9.18 -29.17 9.61
C THR A 129 8.62 -30.38 8.86
N CYS A 130 9.52 -31.19 8.31
CA CYS A 130 9.24 -32.44 7.63
C CYS A 130 9.59 -33.62 8.54
N ILE A 131 8.58 -34.41 8.89
CA ILE A 131 8.68 -35.58 9.76
C ILE A 131 8.56 -36.87 8.95
N HIS A 132 9.39 -37.87 9.27
CA HIS A 132 9.27 -39.20 8.70
C HIS A 132 8.24 -40.01 9.50
N ARG A 133 7.51 -40.91 8.83
CA ARG A 133 6.49 -41.77 9.49
C ARG A 133 7.06 -42.66 10.62
N SER A 134 8.38 -42.84 10.70
CA SER A 134 9.01 -43.61 11.78
C SER A 134 9.33 -42.79 13.03
N ASP A 135 9.40 -41.46 12.93
CA ASP A 135 10.02 -40.61 13.95
C ASP A 135 8.97 -39.96 14.88
N GLY A 136 7.68 -40.10 14.54
CA GLY A 136 6.54 -39.76 15.40
C GLY A 136 6.09 -40.88 16.35
N LYS A 137 6.95 -41.87 16.64
CA LYS A 137 6.63 -42.97 17.55
C LYS A 137 7.11 -42.66 18.97
N THR A 138 6.26 -42.04 19.78
CA THR A 138 6.22 -42.40 21.20
C THR A 138 5.51 -43.74 21.31
N GLU A 139 6.05 -44.65 22.11
CA GLU A 139 5.54 -46.00 22.30
C GLU A 139 4.18 -46.01 23.02
N ASN A 140 3.08 -45.54 22.40
CA ASN A 140 1.73 -46.13 22.62
C ASN A 140 0.53 -45.56 21.83
N GLU A 141 0.65 -44.64 20.88
CA GLU A 141 -0.55 -44.07 20.24
C GLU A 141 -0.59 -44.35 18.73
N ARG A 142 -1.62 -45.08 18.30
CA ARG A 142 -1.95 -45.38 16.89
C ARG A 142 -2.61 -44.18 16.20
N GLU A 143 -2.18 -42.96 16.48
CA GLU A 143 -2.68 -41.77 15.80
C GLU A 143 -1.52 -40.83 15.49
N CYS A 144 -1.01 -40.90 14.26
CA CYS A 144 -0.37 -39.75 13.65
C CYS A 144 -0.99 -39.52 12.27
N CYS A 145 -1.64 -38.35 12.15
CA CYS A 145 -2.11 -37.67 10.94
C CYS A 145 -3.04 -38.45 10.00
N GLN A 146 -4.20 -38.89 10.49
CA GLN A 146 -5.38 -39.05 9.63
C GLN A 146 -6.21 -37.76 9.67
N LYS A 147 -6.13 -36.94 8.62
CA LYS A 147 -7.31 -36.28 7.99
C LYS A 147 -6.94 -35.74 6.61
N VAL A 148 -6.97 -36.59 5.59
CA VAL A 148 -7.44 -36.20 4.26
C VAL A 148 -8.24 -37.38 3.67
N GLY A 149 -9.57 -37.21 3.62
CA GLY A 149 -10.41 -37.85 2.60
C GLY A 149 -11.05 -39.21 2.90
N ASP A 150 -11.89 -39.32 3.93
CA ASP A 150 -12.96 -40.33 3.91
C ASP A 150 -14.14 -39.80 3.07
N ILE A 151 -14.11 -40.04 1.76
CA ILE A 151 -15.34 -40.09 0.95
C ILE A 151 -15.72 -41.58 0.86
N ARG A 152 -16.80 -41.95 1.56
CA ARG A 152 -17.42 -43.27 1.47
C ARG A 152 -18.28 -43.37 0.21
N PHE A 153 -18.08 -44.47 -0.52
CA PHE A 153 -18.87 -45.16 -1.56
C PHE A 153 -19.69 -44.32 -2.55
#